data_AF-A0A7S4C7D0-F1
#
_entry.id   AF-A0A7S4C7D0-F1
#
_cell.length_a   1.000
_cell.length_b   1.000
_cell.length_c   1.000
_cell.angle_alpha   90.00
_cell.angle_beta   90.00
_cell.angle_gamma   90.00
#
_symmetry.space_group_name_H-M   'P 1'
#
loop_
_entity.id
_entity.type
_entity.pdbx_description
1 polymer ?
#
loop_
_entity_poly.entity_id
_entity_poly.type
_entity_poly.pdbx_seq_one_letter_code
_entity_poly.pdbx_strand_id
1 'polypeptide(L)'
;MSETGAVVGTAHYMAPELLKGGQATVGADIWAFGITCLQLLTGQLWMDATNVFAVLYALGTMEEAPEIPEDLPEEVQEFLRACLSIKPDERATALGLLNMPFLL
;
A
#
# COMPACT_ATOMS: atom_id res chain seq x y z
N MET A 1 25.98 0.33 13.30
CA MET A 1 24.60 0.22 13.82
C MET A 1 23.64 0.55 12.70
N SER A 2 23.53 -0.28 11.66
CA SER A 2 22.65 -0.02 10.51
C SER A 2 22.52 -1.31 9.73
N GLU A 3 21.29 -1.74 9.44
CA GLU A 3 20.88 -2.51 8.23
C GLU A 3 19.51 -3.20 8.45
N THR A 4 19.20 -3.64 9.68
CA THR A 4 17.95 -4.38 9.93
C THR A 4 16.69 -3.50 9.87
N GLY A 5 16.78 -2.24 10.31
CA GLY A 5 15.64 -1.32 10.35
C GLY A 5 15.17 -0.83 8.98
N ALA A 6 16.08 -0.72 8.00
CA ALA A 6 15.74 -0.29 6.64
C ALA A 6 14.95 -1.38 5.90
N VAL A 7 15.36 -2.64 6.03
CA VAL A 7 14.67 -3.79 5.42
C VAL A 7 13.27 -3.98 6.02
N VAL A 8 13.15 -3.84 7.34
CA VAL A 8 11.84 -3.84 8.02
C VAL A 8 10.97 -2.71 7.48
N GLY A 9 11.50 -1.49 7.42
CA GLY A 9 10.76 -0.31 6.94
C GLY A 9 10.31 -0.39 5.48
N THR A 10 11.15 -0.89 4.58
CA THR A 10 10.76 -1.09 3.17
C THR A 10 9.69 -2.17 3.03
N ALA A 11 9.70 -3.20 3.89
CA ALA A 11 8.73 -4.28 3.81
C ALA A 11 7.28 -3.81 4.02
N HIS A 12 7.06 -2.75 4.81
CA HIS A 12 5.73 -2.20 5.06
C HIS A 12 5.03 -1.64 3.82
N TYR A 13 5.78 -1.26 2.79
CA TYR A 13 5.24 -0.68 1.55
C TYR A 13 5.20 -1.70 0.39
N MET A 14 5.66 -2.94 0.62
CA MET A 14 5.71 -3.94 -0.44
C MET A 14 4.31 -4.39 -0.83
N ALA A 15 4.12 -4.55 -2.15
CA ALA A 15 2.88 -5.07 -2.70
C ALA A 15 2.77 -6.59 -2.47
N PRO A 16 1.57 -7.11 -2.16
CA PRO A 16 1.38 -8.51 -1.74
C PRO A 16 1.79 -9.52 -2.82
N GLU A 17 1.65 -9.17 -4.10
CA GLU A 17 2.03 -10.03 -5.22
C GLU A 17 3.53 -10.36 -5.26
N LEU A 18 4.40 -9.49 -4.72
CA LEU A 18 5.85 -9.72 -4.69
C LEU A 18 6.22 -10.91 -3.81
N LEU A 19 5.44 -11.17 -2.77
CA LEU A 19 5.65 -12.29 -1.86
C LEU A 19 4.99 -13.59 -2.36
N LYS A 20 4.05 -13.47 -3.31
CA LYS A 20 3.42 -14.60 -4.01
C LYS A 20 4.21 -15.06 -5.23
N GLY A 21 5.46 -14.60 -5.39
CA GLY A 21 6.34 -14.93 -6.52
C GLY A 21 6.07 -14.12 -7.79
N GLY A 22 5.25 -13.07 -7.70
CA GLY A 22 5.05 -12.10 -8.77
C GLY A 22 6.29 -11.24 -9.02
N GLN A 23 6.25 -10.48 -10.11
CA GLN A 23 7.30 -9.53 -10.46
C GLN A 23 6.93 -8.12 -9.97
N ALA A 24 7.94 -7.29 -9.72
CA ALA A 24 7.73 -5.86 -9.54
C ALA A 24 7.18 -5.26 -10.83
N THR A 25 5.98 -4.68 -10.73
CA THR A 25 5.28 -4.02 -11.83
C THR A 25 4.98 -2.57 -11.45
N VAL A 26 4.53 -1.76 -12.40
CA VAL A 26 4.02 -0.42 -12.12
C VAL A 26 2.88 -0.46 -11.09
N GLY A 27 2.06 -1.52 -11.06
CA GLY A 27 1.04 -1.70 -10.04
C GLY A 27 1.61 -1.85 -8.62
N ALA A 28 2.80 -2.43 -8.47
CA ALA A 28 3.47 -2.52 -7.17
C ALA A 28 3.92 -1.14 -6.65
N ASP A 29 4.36 -0.26 -7.54
CA ASP A 29 4.67 1.14 -7.18
C ASP A 29 3.42 1.91 -6.76
N ILE A 30 2.29 1.69 -7.44
CA ILE A 30 0.99 2.29 -7.08
C ILE A 30 0.54 1.82 -5.68
N TRP A 31 0.74 0.55 -5.35
CA TRP A 31 0.47 0.05 -4.01
C TRP A 31 1.34 0.74 -2.96
N ALA A 32 2.66 0.77 -3.18
CA ALA A 32 3.59 1.40 -2.25
C ALA A 32 3.25 2.88 -2.02
N PHE A 33 2.84 3.57 -3.08
CA PHE A 33 2.33 4.94 -3.02
C PHE A 33 1.03 5.04 -2.21
N GLY A 34 0.06 4.15 -2.44
CA GLY A 34 -1.18 4.10 -1.65
C GLY A 34 -0.94 3.90 -0.16
N ILE A 35 -0.04 2.99 0.22
CA ILE A 35 0.34 2.78 1.63
C ILE A 35 1.01 4.03 2.21
N THR A 36 1.86 4.70 1.43
CA THR A 36 2.48 5.97 1.82
C THR A 36 1.44 7.05 2.07
N CYS A 37 0.48 7.22 1.16
CA CYS A 37 -0.62 8.18 1.32
C CYS A 37 -1.46 7.87 2.56
N LEU A 38 -1.83 6.61 2.76
CA LEU A 38 -2.59 6.18 3.93
C LEU A 38 -1.84 6.53 5.22
N GLN A 39 -0.55 6.23 5.30
CA GLN A 39 0.29 6.59 6.45
C GLN A 39 0.36 8.10 6.68
N LEU A 40 0.48 8.90 5.63
CA LEU A 40 0.53 10.36 5.75
C LEU A 40 -0.79 10.95 6.24
N LEU A 41 -1.91 10.37 5.84
CA LEU A 41 -3.26 10.80 6.22
C LEU A 41 -3.60 10.39 7.66
N THR A 42 -3.20 9.19 8.09
CA THR A 42 -3.49 8.68 9.45
C THR A 42 -2.41 9.00 10.47
N GLY A 43 -1.21 9.37 10.01
CA GLY A 43 -0.03 9.54 10.85
C GLY A 43 0.57 8.22 11.36
N GLN A 44 0.06 7.06 10.91
CA GLN A 44 0.44 5.74 11.42
C GLN A 44 0.66 4.75 10.28
N LEU A 45 1.62 3.83 10.43
CA LEU A 45 1.78 2.72 9.49
C LEU A 45 0.57 1.81 9.59
N TRP A 46 0.01 1.41 8.44
CA TRP A 46 -1.09 0.45 8.39
C TRP A 46 -0.76 -0.86 9.14
N MET A 47 0.48 -1.36 8.97
CA MET A 47 1.00 -2.47 9.76
C MET A 47 2.21 -2.03 10.58
N ASP A 48 2.00 -1.57 11.81
CA ASP A 48 3.09 -1.19 12.72
C ASP A 48 3.72 -2.41 13.43
N ALA A 49 4.22 -3.36 12.63
CA ALA A 49 4.94 -4.52 13.13
C ALA A 49 6.46 -4.32 13.02
N THR A 50 7.17 -4.51 14.14
CA THR A 50 8.64 -4.38 14.21
C THR A 50 9.38 -5.62 13.70
N ASN A 51 8.69 -6.76 13.60
CA ASN A 51 9.24 -7.99 13.06
C ASN A 51 8.97 -8.07 11.55
N VAL A 52 10.01 -7.95 10.74
CA VAL A 52 9.93 -8.06 9.28
C VAL A 52 9.25 -9.36 8.83
N PHE A 53 9.49 -10.50 9.47
CA PHE A 53 8.86 -11.76 9.06
C PHE A 53 7.36 -11.76 9.30
N ALA A 54 6.87 -11.05 10.33
CA ALA A 54 5.44 -10.89 10.56
C ALA A 54 4.80 -10.03 9.47
N VAL A 55 5.46 -8.93 9.07
CA VAL A 55 5.03 -8.07 7.96
C VAL A 55 4.98 -8.87 6.65
N LEU A 56 6.05 -9.61 6.33
CA LEU A 56 6.12 -10.43 5.12
C LEU A 56 5.05 -11.53 5.11
N TYR A 57 4.86 -12.21 6.23
CA TYR A 57 3.84 -13.24 6.34
C TYR A 57 2.44 -12.65 6.11
N ALA A 58 2.12 -11.54 6.79
CA ALA A 58 0.83 -10.87 6.64
C ALA A 58 0.56 -10.45 5.19
N LEU A 59 1.52 -9.79 4.53
CA LEU A 59 1.41 -9.40 3.11
C LEU A 59 1.25 -10.62 2.19
N GLY A 60 1.99 -11.70 2.44
CA GLY A 60 1.95 -12.91 1.63
C GLY A 60 0.63 -13.70 1.75
N THR A 61 -0.04 -13.61 2.91
CA THR A 61 -1.31 -14.30 3.18
C THR A 61 -2.54 -13.40 3.07
N MET A 62 -2.36 -12.12 2.75
CA MET A 62 -3.45 -11.15 2.63
C MET A 62 -4.40 -11.51 1.49
N GLU A 63 -5.70 -11.43 1.79
CA GLU A 63 -6.82 -11.64 0.85
C GLU A 63 -7.72 -10.40 0.69
N GLU A 64 -7.69 -9.50 1.66
CA GLU A 64 -8.49 -8.26 1.71
C GLU A 64 -7.58 -7.04 1.69
N ALA A 65 -8.02 -5.95 1.06
CA ALA A 65 -7.28 -4.69 0.99
C ALA A 65 -7.06 -4.06 2.39
N PRO A 66 -6.06 -3.15 2.54
CA PRO A 66 -5.92 -2.36 3.75
C PRO A 66 -7.22 -1.62 4.09
N GLU A 67 -7.52 -1.55 5.38
CA GLU A 67 -8.66 -0.77 5.88
C GLU A 67 -8.41 0.73 5.64
N ILE A 68 -9.41 1.39 5.07
CA ILE A 68 -9.39 2.83 4.81
C ILE A 68 -10.32 3.49 5.82
N PRO A 69 -9.84 4.44 6.64
CA PRO A 69 -10.67 5.10 7.64
C PRO A 69 -11.89 5.81 7.04
N GLU A 70 -13.07 5.55 7.62
CA GLU A 70 -14.35 6.09 7.14
C GLU A 70 -14.51 7.59 7.40
N ASP A 71 -13.68 8.17 8.27
CA ASP A 71 -13.68 9.60 8.60
C ASP A 71 -12.93 10.46 7.57
N LEU A 72 -12.24 9.83 6.61
CA LEU A 72 -11.65 10.52 5.46
C LEU A 72 -12.75 10.96 4.48
N PRO A 73 -12.57 12.09 3.76
CA PRO A 73 -13.49 12.46 2.68
C PRO A 73 -13.61 11.36 1.63
N GLU A 74 -14.80 11.19 1.05
CA GLU A 74 -15.07 10.08 0.10
C GLU A 74 -14.10 10.09 -1.08
N GLU A 75 -13.74 11.26 -1.60
CA GLU A 75 -12.80 11.38 -2.72
C GLU A 75 -11.40 10.84 -2.37
N VAL A 76 -11.00 10.98 -1.10
CA VAL A 76 -9.75 10.43 -0.57
C VAL A 76 -9.87 8.92 -0.41
N GLN A 77 -11.01 8.44 0.10
CA GLN A 77 -11.26 7.01 0.24
C GLN A 77 -11.24 6.31 -1.12
N GLU A 78 -11.92 6.86 -2.12
CA GLU A 78 -11.91 6.37 -3.50
C GLU A 78 -10.49 6.34 -4.07
N PHE A 79 -9.70 7.39 -3.86
CA PHE A 79 -8.30 7.45 -4.29
C PHE A 79 -7.46 6.33 -3.66
N LEU A 80 -7.59 6.10 -2.35
CA LEU A 80 -6.88 5.04 -1.64
C LEU A 80 -7.34 3.65 -2.12
N ARG A 81 -8.64 3.43 -2.32
CA ARG A 81 -9.18 2.16 -2.88
C ARG A 81 -8.62 1.88 -4.28
N ALA A 82 -8.49 2.92 -5.12
CA ALA A 82 -7.92 2.81 -6.45
C ALA A 82 -6.42 2.45 -6.42
N CYS A 83 -5.69 2.80 -5.35
CA CYS A 83 -4.29 2.41 -5.18
C CYS A 83 -4.13 1.00 -4.57
N LEU A 84 -4.99 0.65 -3.61
CA LEU A 84 -4.78 -0.45 -2.67
C LEU A 84 -5.60 -1.73 -2.99
N SER A 85 -5.96 -1.94 -4.26
CA SER A 85 -6.55 -3.21 -4.67
C SER A 85 -5.54 -4.37 -4.54
N ILE A 86 -6.01 -5.53 -4.07
CA ILE A 86 -5.21 -6.75 -3.95
C ILE A 86 -4.70 -7.21 -5.31
N LYS A 87 -5.54 -7.12 -6.35
CA LYS A 87 -5.15 -7.51 -7.70
C LYS A 87 -4.41 -6.34 -8.36
N PRO A 88 -3.16 -6.54 -8.82
CA PRO A 88 -2.37 -5.47 -9.42
C PRO A 88 -3.04 -4.79 -10.61
N ASP A 89 -3.74 -5.57 -11.44
CA ASP A 89 -4.39 -5.08 -12.66
C ASP A 89 -5.68 -4.28 -12.40
N GLU A 90 -6.23 -4.34 -11.18
CA GLU A 90 -7.38 -3.54 -10.75
C GLU A 90 -6.95 -2.19 -10.13
N ARG A 91 -5.65 -1.97 -9.94
CA ARG A 91 -5.12 -0.70 -9.44
C ARG A 91 -5.13 0.35 -10.56
N ALA A 92 -5.43 1.60 -10.20
CA ALA A 92 -5.33 2.70 -11.14
C ALA A 92 -3.88 2.95 -11.58
N THR A 93 -3.70 3.41 -12.81
CA THR A 93 -2.39 3.90 -13.26
C THR A 93 -2.08 5.26 -12.62
N ALA A 94 -0.81 5.66 -12.56
CA ALA A 94 -0.43 6.98 -12.07
C ALA A 94 -1.14 8.12 -12.82
N LEU A 95 -1.33 7.96 -14.14
CA LEU A 95 -2.11 8.92 -14.94
C LEU A 95 -3.60 8.88 -14.58
N GLY A 96 -4.15 7.69 -14.31
CA GLY A 96 -5.53 7.55 -13.82
C GLY A 96 -5.75 8.27 -12.49
N LEU A 97 -4.83 8.06 -11.53
CA LEU A 97 -4.85 8.72 -10.23
C LEU A 97 -4.79 10.25 -10.33
N LEU A 98 -3.95 10.78 -11.22
CA LEU A 98 -3.80 12.23 -11.41
C LEU A 98 -5.11 12.92 -11.85
N ASN A 99 -6.02 12.17 -12.49
CA ASN A 99 -7.31 12.71 -12.94
C ASN A 99 -8.45 12.48 -11.93
N MET A 100 -8.17 11.94 -10.74
CA MET A 100 -9.18 11.73 -9.72
C MET A 100 -9.50 13.02 -8.94
N PRO A 101 -10.75 13.20 -8.46
CA PRO A 101 -11.17 14.42 -7.78
C PRO A 101 -10.30 14.86 -6.60
N PHE A 102 -9.70 13.91 -5.86
CA PHE A 102 -8.81 14.22 -4.75
C PHE A 102 -7.60 15.11 -5.14
N LEU A 103 -7.12 15.00 -6.38
CA LEU A 103 -5.94 15.71 -6.87
C LEU A 103 -6.26 16.91 -7.77
N LEU A 104 -7.54 17.28 -7.92
CA LEU A 104 -8.01 18.40 -8.74
C LEU A 104 -8.48 19.58 -7.89
#